data_AF-A0A8S8Y206-F1
#
_entry.id   AF-A0A8S8Y206-F1
#
_cell.length_a   1.000
_cell.length_b   1.000
_cell.length_c   1.000
_cell.angle_alpha   90.00
_cell.angle_beta   90.00
_cell.angle_gamma   90.00
#
_symmetry.space_group_name_H-M   'P 1'
#
loop_
_entity.id
_entity.type
_entity.pdbx_description
1 polymer ?
#
loop_
_entity_poly.entity_id
_entity_poly.type
_entity_poly.pdbx_seq_one_letter_code
_entity_poly.pdbx_strand_id
1 'polypeptide(L)'
;MVKPSAHASHILVKSKGEATQLATNIKKLKDFQKTARKKSTCPSSQKGGDLGWFRKGQMVREFEEAVWSTPLKTVSSPVKLNSVTT
;
A
#
# COMPACT_ATOMS: atom_id res chain seq x y z
N MET A 1 12.69 21.99 -10.19
CA MET A 1 11.91 21.65 -8.98
C MET A 1 11.75 20.13 -8.93
N VAL A 2 12.41 19.43 -8.00
CA VAL A 2 12.35 17.96 -7.92
C VAL A 2 11.10 17.58 -7.14
N LYS A 3 10.16 16.86 -7.77
CA LYS A 3 8.96 16.37 -7.06
C LYS A 3 9.41 15.39 -5.97
N PRO A 4 8.83 15.46 -4.76
CA PRO A 4 9.20 14.56 -3.67
C PRO A 4 8.89 13.12 -4.08
N SER A 5 9.78 12.20 -3.69
CA SER A 5 9.69 10.77 -4.01
C SER A 5 9.45 9.99 -2.72
N ALA A 6 8.61 8.97 -2.78
CA ALA A 6 8.28 8.11 -1.66
C ALA A 6 8.55 6.65 -2.04
N HIS A 7 8.98 5.86 -1.07
CA HIS A 7 9.07 4.41 -1.18
C HIS A 7 7.99 3.79 -0.31
N ALA A 8 7.06 3.07 -0.93
CA ALA A 8 5.97 2.42 -0.21
C ALA A 8 5.75 1.00 -0.70
N SER A 9 5.14 0.20 0.18
CA SER A 9 4.63 -1.12 -0.14
C SER A 9 3.12 -1.14 0.10
N HIS A 10 2.40 -1.89 -0.73
CA HIS A 10 0.94 -1.98 -0.63
C HIS A 10 0.42 -3.41 -0.75
N ILE A 11 -0.75 -3.64 -0.15
CA ILE A 11 -1.49 -4.89 -0.26
C ILE A 11 -2.83 -4.55 -0.88
N LEU A 12 -3.04 -4.98 -2.12
CA LEU A 12 -4.29 -4.75 -2.83
C LEU A 12 -5.21 -5.95 -2.61
N VAL A 13 -6.36 -5.73 -1.99
CA VAL A 13 -7.40 -6.73 -1.78
C VAL A 13 -8.74 -6.21 -2.30
N LYS A 14 -9.61 -7.13 -2.74
CA LYS A 14 -10.94 -6.75 -3.26
C LYS A 14 -11.96 -6.45 -2.16
N SER A 15 -11.77 -7.02 -0.97
CA SER A 15 -12.74 -6.90 0.14
C SER A 15 -12.23 -5.96 1.23
N LYS A 16 -13.10 -5.03 1.64
CA LYS A 16 -12.85 -4.16 2.80
C LYS A 16 -12.65 -4.99 4.08
N GLY A 17 -13.45 -6.03 4.28
CA GLY A 17 -13.35 -6.89 5.46
C GLY A 17 -11.99 -7.57 5.56
N GLU A 18 -11.48 -8.06 4.42
CA GLU A 18 -10.15 -8.66 4.36
C GLU A 18 -9.06 -7.61 4.63
N ALA A 19 -9.18 -6.40 4.07
CA ALA A 19 -8.22 -5.32 4.31
C ALA A 19 -8.12 -4.95 5.81
N THR A 20 -9.27 -4.85 6.50
CA THR A 20 -9.33 -4.57 7.94
C THR A 20 -8.71 -5.71 8.75
N GLN A 21 -9.05 -6.96 8.46
CA GLN A 21 -8.45 -8.11 9.14
C GLN A 21 -6.93 -8.16 8.96
N LEU A 22 -6.43 -7.87 7.76
CA LEU A 22 -5.00 -7.82 7.49
C LEU A 22 -4.32 -6.68 8.26
N ALA A 23 -4.90 -5.49 8.29
CA ALA A 23 -4.36 -4.37 9.06
C ALA A 23 -4.27 -4.68 10.57
N THR A 24 -5.27 -5.38 11.13
CA THR A 24 -5.25 -5.79 12.55
C THR A 24 -4.22 -6.91 12.81
N ASN A 25 -4.04 -7.83 11.86
CA ASN A 25 -3.11 -8.94 11.99
C ASN A 25 -1.64 -8.54 11.76
N ILE A 26 -1.39 -7.51 10.93
CA ILE A 26 -0.05 -7.04 10.63
C ILE A 26 0.42 -6.10 11.74
N LYS A 27 1.15 -6.66 12.71
CA LYS A 27 1.82 -5.88 13.78
C LYS A 27 3.27 -5.52 13.46
N LYS A 28 3.87 -6.22 12.48
CA LYS A 28 5.28 -6.05 12.09
C LYS A 28 5.42 -5.93 10.58
N LEU A 29 6.38 -5.14 10.12
CA LEU A 29 6.68 -4.98 8.68
C LEU A 29 7.03 -6.30 7.97
N LYS A 30 7.64 -7.26 8.69
CA LYS A 30 7.93 -8.59 8.13
C LYS A 30 6.67 -9.39 7.78
N ASP A 31 5.59 -9.19 8.55
CA ASP A 31 4.30 -9.85 8.30
C ASP A 31 3.54 -9.16 7.17
N PHE A 32 3.77 -7.86 6.97
CA PHE A 32 3.25 -7.13 5.81
C PHE A 32 3.76 -7.77 4.51
N GLN A 33 5.08 -7.97 4.36
CA GLN A 33 5.64 -8.56 3.14
C GLN A 33 5.13 -9.99 2.88
N LYS A 34 5.01 -10.81 3.94
CA LYS A 34 4.46 -12.17 3.81
C LYS A 34 3.00 -12.15 3.40
N THR A 35 2.21 -11.28 4.02
CA THR A 35 0.78 -11.11 3.69
C THR A 35 0.61 -10.61 2.27
N ALA A 36 1.41 -9.61 1.87
CA ALA A 36 1.40 -9.07 0.52
C ALA A 36 1.65 -10.16 -0.54
N ARG A 37 2.63 -11.05 -0.31
CA ARG A 37 2.91 -12.19 -1.20
C ARG A 37 1.73 -13.15 -1.34
N LYS A 38 0.94 -13.34 -0.28
CA LYS A 38 -0.15 -14.32 -0.25
C LYS A 38 -1.51 -13.75 -0.65
N LYS A 39 -1.77 -12.49 -0.33
CA LYS A 39 -3.10 -11.87 -0.39
C LYS A 39 -3.20 -10.72 -1.39
N SER A 40 -2.10 -10.06 -1.74
CA SER A 40 -2.15 -8.95 -2.68
C SER A 40 -2.44 -9.45 -4.09
N THR A 41 -3.40 -8.83 -4.76
CA THR A 41 -3.75 -9.13 -6.15
C THR A 41 -2.88 -8.36 -7.16
N CYS A 42 -1.99 -7.48 -6.70
CA CYS A 42 -1.08 -6.72 -7.54
C CYS A 42 0.16 -7.56 -7.90
N PRO A 43 0.77 -7.43 -9.10
CA PRO A 43 2.03 -8.09 -9.45
C PRO A 43 3.19 -7.76 -8.49
N SER A 44 3.12 -6.63 -7.76
CA SER A 44 4.08 -6.31 -6.69
C SER A 44 4.05 -7.28 -5.52
N SER A 45 3.03 -8.16 -5.42
CA SER A 45 2.95 -9.25 -4.42
C SER A 45 4.22 -10.10 -4.41
N GLN A 46 4.82 -10.38 -5.58
CA GLN A 46 6.07 -11.13 -5.71
C GLN A 46 7.27 -10.46 -5.04
N LYS A 47 7.21 -9.16 -4.77
CA LYS A 47 8.23 -8.41 -4.01
C LYS A 47 7.79 -8.09 -2.58
N GLY A 48 6.72 -8.73 -2.08
CA GLY A 48 6.18 -8.39 -0.77
C GLY A 48 5.34 -7.11 -0.76
N GLY A 49 4.72 -6.79 -1.90
CA GLY A 49 3.92 -5.58 -2.07
C GLY A 49 4.74 -4.33 -2.36
N ASP A 50 6.06 -4.47 -2.51
CA ASP A 50 6.96 -3.34 -2.74
C ASP A 50 6.74 -2.71 -4.12
N LEU A 51 6.42 -1.42 -4.14
CA LEU A 51 6.28 -0.62 -5.36
C LEU A 51 7.57 0.10 -5.75
N GLY A 52 8.59 0.10 -4.87
CA GLY A 52 9.80 0.88 -5.06
C GLY A 52 9.57 2.38 -4.89
N TRP A 53 10.50 3.17 -5.40
CA TRP A 53 10.42 4.62 -5.37
C TRP A 53 9.50 5.13 -6.47
N PHE A 54 8.49 5.91 -6.08
CA PHE A 54 7.61 6.62 -7.01
C PHE A 54 7.58 8.10 -6.69
N ARG A 55 7.32 8.91 -7.72
CA ARG A 55 7.19 10.36 -7.57
C ARG A 55 5.75 10.74 -7.29
N LYS A 56 5.58 11.88 -6.60
CA LYS A 56 4.27 12.51 -6.43
C LYS A 56 3.57 12.72 -7.79
N GLY A 57 2.34 12.21 -7.92
CA GLY A 57 1.50 12.22 -9.12
C GLY A 57 1.58 10.96 -9.99
N GLN A 58 2.34 9.92 -9.60
CA GLN A 58 2.38 8.65 -10.35
C GLN A 58 1.38 7.60 -9.85
N MET A 59 0.80 7.82 -8.67
CA MET A 59 -0.17 6.91 -8.05
C MET A 59 -1.53 7.61 -7.92
N VAL A 60 -2.58 6.83 -7.68
CA VAL A 60 -3.92 7.36 -7.40
C VAL A 60 -3.88 8.26 -6.16
N ARG A 61 -4.69 9.32 -6.17
CA ARG A 61 -4.64 10.39 -5.17
C ARG A 61 -4.84 9.85 -3.75
N GLU A 62 -5.79 8.95 -3.57
CA GLU A 62 -6.13 8.35 -2.28
C GLU A 62 -4.95 7.53 -1.71
N PHE A 63 -4.23 6.81 -2.58
CA PHE A 63 -3.04 6.05 -2.17
C PHE A 63 -1.90 7.00 -1.80
N GLU A 64 -1.68 8.01 -2.62
CA GLU A 64 -0.63 9.00 -2.41
C GLU A 64 -0.83 9.74 -1.09
N GLU A 65 -2.02 10.28 -0.84
CA GLU A 65 -2.36 10.98 0.40
C GLU A 65 -2.12 10.09 1.62
N ALA A 66 -2.50 8.81 1.55
CA ALA A 66 -2.24 7.86 2.62
C ALA A 66 -0.74 7.62 2.85
N VAL A 67 0.08 7.51 1.79
CA VAL A 67 1.53 7.32 1.93
C VAL A 67 2.17 8.54 2.59
N TRP A 68 1.78 9.76 2.20
CA TRP A 68 2.33 10.98 2.79
C TRP A 68 1.81 11.27 4.20
N SER A 69 0.59 10.83 4.51
CA SER A 69 0.00 10.96 5.86
C SER A 69 0.52 9.91 6.84
N THR A 70 1.09 8.81 6.35
CA THR A 70 1.52 7.69 7.19
C THR A 70 2.98 7.88 7.61
N PRO A 71 3.30 7.78 8.91
CA PRO A 71 4.68 7.86 9.38
C PRO A 71 5.58 6.79 8.75
N LEU A 72 6.85 7.11 8.55
CA LEU A 72 7.83 6.16 8.05
C LEU A 72 7.89 4.90 8.92
N LYS A 73 8.05 3.74 8.28
CA LYS A 73 8.12 2.41 8.93
C LYS A 73 6.85 2.00 9.69
N THR A 74 5.69 2.61 9.40
CA THR A 74 4.40 2.22 9.97
C THR A 74 3.46 1.66 8.90
N VAL A 75 2.42 0.95 9.34
CA VAL A 75 1.37 0.42 8.48
C VAL A 75 0.14 1.30 8.64
N SER A 76 -0.39 1.81 7.53
CA SER A 76 -1.58 2.65 7.53
C SER A 76 -2.85 1.85 7.78
N SER A 77 -3.93 2.56 8.11
CA SER A 77 -5.27 1.97 8.05
C SER A 77 -5.64 1.62 6.60
N PRO A 78 -6.51 0.61 6.37
CA PRO A 78 -6.96 0.25 5.03
C PRO A 78 -7.53 1.46 4.27
N VAL A 79 -6.91 1.75 3.13
CA VAL A 79 -7.32 2.85 2.26
C VAL A 79 -8.23 2.30 1.18
N LYS A 80 -9.43 2.86 1.06
CA LYS A 80 -10.30 2.54 -0.06
C LYS A 80 -9.78 3.26 -1.30
N LEU A 81 -9.24 2.50 -2.24
CA LEU A 81 -8.91 3.01 -3.56
C LEU A 81 -10.19 2.99 -4.39
N ASN A 82 -10.71 4.16 -4.73
CA ASN A 82 -11.69 4.25 -5.80
C ASN A 82 -10.87 4.20 -7.08
N SER A 83 -10.76 3.02 -7.71
CA SER A 83 -10.17 2.95 -9.05
C SER A 83 -11.02 3.81 -9.97
N VAL A 84 -10.59 5.04 -10.21
CA VAL A 84 -11.14 5.89 -11.27
C VAL A 84 -10.66 5.26 -12.57
N THR A 85 -11.46 4.34 -13.08
CA THR A 85 -11.45 4.00 -14.51
C THR A 85 -12.22 5.11 -15.20
N THR A 86 -11.53 6.17 -15.61
CA THR A 86 -12.03 7.12 -16.61
C THR A 86 -10.82 7.63 -17.39
#